data_AF-A0A530BLF0-F1
#
_entry.id   AF-A0A530BLF0-F1
#
_cell.length_a   1.000
_cell.length_b   1.000
_cell.length_c   1.000
_cell.angle_alpha   90.00
_cell.angle_beta   90.00
_cell.angle_gamma   90.00
#
_symmetry.space_group_name_H-M   'P 1'
#
loop_
_entity.id
_entity.type
_entity.pdbx_description
1 polymer ?
#
loop_
_entity_poly.entity_id
_entity_poly.type
_entity_poly.pdbx_seq_one_letter_code
_entity_poly.pdbx_strand_id
1 'polypeptide(L)'
;MFDLDAYSSWYTTDKPRKKAAADYQQLFDAYVQLIQQAYNEAAPWWDGTVEAERNKGLSDKDALEAAFNNRMAGPASDPRVVWIVRVIWLECANRNAMMADSEKIRPEYLLLQWLIDAEETELVRLIACIPYWPVGLDENGNWC
;
A
#
# COMPACT_ATOMS: atom_id res chain seq x y z
N MET A 1 -27.64 15.94 -15.79
CA MET A 1 -27.70 14.74 -14.94
C MET A 1 -26.46 13.95 -15.29
N PHE A 2 -25.41 13.99 -14.46
CA PHE A 2 -24.22 13.19 -14.70
C PHE A 2 -24.62 11.73 -14.52
N ASP A 3 -24.43 10.94 -15.57
CA ASP A 3 -24.64 9.51 -15.53
C ASP A 3 -23.53 8.90 -14.64
N LEU A 4 -23.86 8.71 -13.36
CA LEU A 4 -22.98 8.08 -12.39
C LEU A 4 -22.85 6.57 -12.65
N ASP A 5 -23.72 5.98 -13.47
CA ASP A 5 -23.65 4.57 -13.84
C ASP A 5 -22.59 4.34 -14.92
N ALA A 6 -22.29 5.34 -15.75
CA ALA A 6 -21.15 5.31 -16.69
C ALA A 6 -19.78 5.29 -15.99
N TYR A 7 -19.70 5.73 -14.73
CA TYR A 7 -18.49 5.65 -13.89
C TYR A 7 -18.53 4.49 -12.88
N SER A 8 -19.60 3.69 -12.85
CA SER A 8 -19.78 2.58 -11.90
C SER A 8 -19.30 1.21 -12.42
N SER A 9 -18.44 1.19 -13.44
CA SER A 9 -17.82 -0.05 -13.96
C SER A 9 -16.39 -0.28 -13.44
N TRP A 10 -15.99 0.40 -12.38
CA TRP A 10 -14.62 0.36 -11.88
C TRP A 10 -14.53 -0.82 -10.91
N TYR A 11 -14.34 -2.00 -11.51
CA TYR A 11 -14.01 -3.30 -10.91
C TYR A 11 -15.18 -4.11 -10.32
N THR A 12 -15.42 -5.28 -10.92
CA THR A 12 -16.37 -6.28 -10.42
C THR A 12 -15.77 -7.10 -9.28
N THR A 13 -16.46 -7.10 -8.14
CA THR A 13 -16.37 -8.04 -6.99
C THR A 13 -15.01 -8.18 -6.31
N ASP A 14 -15.00 -7.77 -5.05
CA ASP A 14 -14.04 -8.16 -4.01
C ASP A 14 -13.72 -9.66 -4.09
N LYS A 15 -12.53 -9.98 -4.59
CA LYS A 15 -12.14 -11.35 -4.89
C LYS A 15 -11.09 -11.82 -3.88
N PRO A 16 -11.38 -12.87 -3.08
CA PRO A 16 -10.39 -13.49 -2.24
C PRO A 16 -9.22 -14.01 -3.08
N ARG A 17 -7.99 -13.88 -2.57
CA ARG A 17 -6.75 -14.33 -3.25
C ARG A 17 -6.88 -15.70 -3.91
N LYS A 18 -7.43 -16.69 -3.19
CA LYS A 18 -7.59 -18.08 -3.66
C LYS A 18 -8.49 -18.26 -4.90
N LYS A 19 -9.34 -17.27 -5.19
CA LYS A 19 -10.23 -17.26 -6.36
C LYS A 19 -9.69 -16.42 -7.51
N ALA A 20 -8.63 -15.63 -7.29
CA ALA A 20 -8.03 -14.80 -8.33
C ALA A 20 -7.18 -15.63 -9.29
N ALA A 21 -6.98 -15.13 -10.51
CA ALA A 21 -6.07 -15.73 -11.47
C ALA A 21 -4.67 -15.92 -10.86
N ALA A 22 -3.98 -17.00 -11.23
CA ALA A 22 -2.67 -17.36 -10.67
C ALA A 22 -1.65 -16.22 -10.77
N ASP A 23 -1.72 -15.45 -11.84
CA ASP A 23 -0.85 -14.30 -12.05
C ASP A 23 -0.98 -13.24 -10.93
N TYR A 24 -2.20 -12.88 -10.51
CA TYR A 24 -2.40 -11.96 -9.38
C TYR A 24 -1.90 -12.54 -8.05
N GLN A 25 -2.05 -13.86 -7.86
CA GLN A 25 -1.54 -14.52 -6.65
C GLN A 25 -0.01 -14.40 -6.59
N GLN A 26 0.67 -14.59 -7.73
CA GLN A 26 2.12 -14.42 -7.83
C GLN A 26 2.56 -12.96 -7.61
N LEU A 27 1.80 -11.99 -8.11
CA LEU A 27 2.06 -10.57 -7.83
C LEU A 27 1.96 -10.26 -6.35
N PHE A 28 0.96 -10.82 -5.67
CA PHE A 28 0.83 -10.65 -4.22
C PHE A 28 1.97 -11.32 -3.45
N ASP A 29 2.40 -12.52 -3.84
CA ASP A 29 3.55 -13.18 -3.22
C ASP A 29 4.84 -12.35 -3.37
N ALA A 30 5.06 -11.78 -4.56
CA ALA A 30 6.17 -10.87 -4.79
C ALA A 30 6.04 -9.59 -3.96
N TYR A 31 4.84 -9.02 -3.88
CA TYR A 31 4.54 -7.85 -3.06
C TYR A 31 4.87 -8.09 -1.59
N VAL A 32 4.40 -9.18 -0.99
CA VAL A 32 4.66 -9.52 0.42
C VAL A 32 6.16 -9.62 0.69
N GLN A 33 6.92 -10.26 -0.20
CA GLN A 33 8.38 -10.36 -0.04
C GLN A 33 9.06 -9.00 -0.09
N LEU A 34 8.73 -8.17 -1.08
CA LEU A 34 9.32 -6.84 -1.26
C LEU A 34 8.99 -5.91 -0.08
N ILE A 35 7.72 -5.87 0.31
CA ILE A 35 7.27 -4.98 1.38
C ILE A 35 7.79 -5.43 2.75
N GLN A 36 7.93 -6.74 2.98
CA GLN A 36 8.56 -7.26 4.19
C GLN A 36 10.04 -6.87 4.29
N GLN A 37 10.78 -6.94 3.18
CA GLN A 37 12.18 -6.48 3.14
C GLN A 37 12.27 -4.98 3.44
N ALA A 38 11.41 -4.16 2.82
CA ALA A 38 11.36 -2.74 3.11
C ALA A 38 10.98 -2.45 4.56
N TYR A 39 10.00 -3.18 5.12
CA TYR A 39 9.58 -3.04 6.52
C TYR A 39 10.71 -3.33 7.51
N ASN A 40 11.48 -4.39 7.27
CA ASN A 40 12.61 -4.79 8.13
C ASN A 40 13.69 -3.70 8.24
N GLU A 41 13.73 -2.75 7.31
CA GLU A 41 14.65 -1.62 7.35
C GLU A 41 13.97 -0.32 7.81
N ALA A 42 12.73 -0.09 7.35
CA ALA A 42 11.96 1.12 7.66
C ALA A 42 11.55 1.18 9.14
N ALA A 43 11.19 0.06 9.76
CA ALA A 43 10.78 0.04 11.16
C ALA A 43 11.95 0.40 12.11
N PRO A 44 13.14 -0.23 12.02
CA PRO A 44 14.29 0.19 12.84
C PRO A 44 14.74 1.63 12.59
N TRP A 45 14.67 2.11 11.33
CA TRP A 45 14.95 3.51 11.02
C TRP A 45 13.98 4.47 11.73
N TRP A 46 12.70 4.13 11.74
CA TRP A 46 11.68 4.91 12.44
C TRP A 46 11.90 4.91 13.94
N ASP A 47 12.19 3.74 14.53
CA ASP A 47 12.50 3.62 15.95
C ASP A 47 13.70 4.50 16.33
N GLY A 48 14.76 4.47 15.52
CA GLY A 48 15.92 5.36 15.68
C GLY A 48 15.56 6.85 15.58
N THR A 49 14.57 7.21 14.77
CA THR A 49 14.07 8.59 14.66
C THR A 49 13.34 9.01 15.94
N VAL A 50 12.51 8.15 16.52
CA VAL A 50 11.82 8.41 17.80
C VAL A 50 12.84 8.47 18.95
N GLU A 51 13.81 7.56 18.99
CA GLU A 51 14.90 7.56 19.97
C GLU A 51 15.75 8.84 19.91
N ALA A 52 16.00 9.37 18.71
CA ALA A 52 16.72 10.64 18.56
C ALA A 52 15.96 11.81 19.21
N GLU A 53 14.63 11.82 19.18
CA GLU A 53 13.80 12.82 19.87
C GLU A 53 13.76 12.59 21.39
N ARG A 54 13.70 11.33 21.84
CA ARG A 54 13.84 10.97 23.27
C ARG A 54 15.17 11.45 23.86
N ASN A 55 16.26 11.28 23.12
CA ASN A 55 17.60 11.72 23.54
C ASN A 55 17.74 13.25 23.68
N LYS A 56 16.77 14.04 23.20
CA LYS A 56 16.67 15.49 23.46
C LYS A 56 15.98 15.81 24.80
N GLY A 57 15.60 14.80 25.58
CA GLY A 57 14.92 14.92 26.88
C GLY A 57 13.39 15.00 26.78
N LEU A 58 12.81 14.67 25.63
CA LEU A 58 11.36 14.62 25.46
C LEU A 58 10.76 13.38 26.14
N SER A 59 9.51 13.50 26.58
CA SER A 59 8.73 12.33 27.02
C SER A 59 8.47 11.38 25.85
N ASP A 60 8.11 10.12 26.11
CA ASP A 60 7.77 9.17 25.04
C ASP A 60 6.72 9.68 24.07
N LYS A 61 5.66 10.31 24.61
CA LYS A 61 4.57 10.85 23.81
C LYS A 61 5.05 12.03 22.96
N ASP A 62 5.79 12.96 23.56
CA ASP A 62 6.26 14.16 22.86
C ASP A 62 7.34 13.82 21.82
N ALA A 63 8.17 12.80 22.09
CA ALA A 63 9.16 12.30 21.15
C ALA A 63 8.50 11.66 19.93
N LEU A 64 7.48 10.84 20.13
CA LEU A 64 6.70 10.25 19.05
C LEU A 64 5.99 11.33 18.22
N GLU A 65 5.37 12.30 18.86
CA GLU A 65 4.69 13.43 18.19
C GLU A 65 5.69 14.29 17.40
N ALA A 66 6.84 14.61 17.98
CA ALA A 66 7.89 15.37 17.30
C ALA A 66 8.47 14.61 16.08
N ALA A 67 8.74 13.31 16.23
CA ALA A 67 9.18 12.46 15.13
C ALA A 67 8.13 12.41 14.00
N PHE A 68 6.86 12.25 14.36
CA PHE A 68 5.75 12.19 13.39
C PHE A 68 5.55 13.51 12.65
N ASN A 69 5.67 14.65 13.34
CA ASN A 69 5.57 15.97 12.71
C ASN A 69 6.68 16.22 11.69
N ASN A 70 7.87 15.63 11.88
CA ASN A 70 8.97 15.72 10.93
C ASN A 70 8.87 14.70 9.78
N ARG A 71 8.26 13.54 10.04
CA ARG A 71 8.17 12.40 9.14
C ARG A 71 6.79 11.75 9.28
N MET A 72 5.80 12.35 8.62
CA MET A 72 4.43 11.87 8.64
C MET A 72 4.35 10.44 8.08
N ALA A 73 3.45 9.62 8.62
CA ALA A 73 3.23 8.21 8.26
C ALA A 73 4.29 7.20 8.78
N GLY A 74 5.19 7.61 9.67
CA GLY A 74 6.07 6.68 10.38
C GLY A 74 6.95 5.85 9.42
N PRO A 75 7.10 4.53 9.65
CA PRO A 75 7.84 3.65 8.73
C PRO A 75 7.30 3.66 7.30
N ALA A 76 6.00 3.94 7.10
CA ALA A 76 5.39 3.96 5.78
C ALA A 76 5.86 5.15 4.92
N SER A 77 6.54 6.13 5.53
CA SER A 77 7.18 7.25 4.84
C SER A 77 8.51 6.89 4.18
N ASP A 78 9.03 5.68 4.40
CA ASP A 78 10.24 5.21 3.71
C ASP A 78 10.01 5.22 2.18
N PRO A 79 10.87 5.89 1.40
CA PRO A 79 10.70 5.99 -0.06
C PRO A 79 10.59 4.64 -0.78
N ARG A 80 11.16 3.56 -0.22
CA ARG A 80 11.07 2.21 -0.80
C ARG A 80 9.70 1.61 -0.58
N VAL A 81 9.09 1.83 0.59
CA VAL A 81 7.70 1.43 0.85
C VAL A 81 6.78 2.11 -0.17
N VAL A 82 6.92 3.43 -0.33
CA VAL A 82 6.14 4.23 -1.30
C VAL A 82 6.35 3.71 -2.73
N TRP A 83 7.59 3.44 -3.12
CA TRP A 83 7.93 2.94 -4.44
C TRP A 83 7.33 1.54 -4.71
N ILE A 84 7.44 0.61 -3.76
CA ILE A 84 6.87 -0.74 -3.87
C ILE A 84 5.35 -0.66 -4.06
N VAL A 85 4.66 0.13 -3.23
CA VAL A 85 3.20 0.29 -3.34
C VAL A 85 2.82 0.81 -4.73
N ARG A 86 3.52 1.81 -5.26
CA ARG A 86 3.27 2.33 -6.61
C ARG A 86 3.53 1.28 -7.69
N VAL A 87 4.66 0.58 -7.64
CA VAL A 87 4.99 -0.45 -8.64
C VAL A 87 3.96 -1.57 -8.64
N ILE A 88 3.60 -2.10 -7.48
CA ILE A 88 2.61 -3.17 -7.38
C ILE A 88 1.22 -2.71 -7.85
N TRP A 89 0.84 -1.46 -7.56
CA TRP A 89 -0.38 -0.86 -8.09
C TRP A 89 -0.38 -0.84 -9.62
N LEU A 90 0.67 -0.30 -10.22
CA LEU A 90 0.77 -0.19 -11.68
C LEU A 90 0.84 -1.55 -12.36
N GLU A 91 1.54 -2.52 -11.77
CA GLU A 91 1.55 -3.90 -12.26
C GLU A 91 0.17 -4.55 -12.21
N CYS A 92 -0.59 -4.33 -11.13
CA CYS A 92 -1.97 -4.79 -11.04
C CYS A 92 -2.85 -4.14 -12.11
N ALA A 93 -2.72 -2.82 -12.33
CA ALA A 93 -3.43 -2.10 -13.37
C ALA A 93 -3.09 -2.59 -14.79
N ASN A 94 -1.82 -2.85 -15.07
CA ASN A 94 -1.36 -3.39 -16.35
C ASN A 94 -1.96 -4.77 -16.65
N ARG A 95 -2.01 -5.63 -15.63
CA ARG A 95 -2.66 -6.96 -15.75
C ARG A 95 -4.16 -6.84 -15.95
N ASN A 96 -4.81 -5.92 -15.23
CA ASN A 96 -6.24 -5.66 -15.40
C ASN A 96 -6.57 -5.29 -16.86
N ALA A 97 -5.73 -4.50 -17.54
CA ALA A 97 -5.96 -4.11 -18.93
C ALA A 97 -6.01 -5.29 -19.92
N MET A 98 -5.44 -6.44 -19.55
CA MET A 98 -5.40 -7.67 -20.37
C MET A 98 -6.46 -8.70 -19.97
N MET A 99 -7.22 -8.46 -18.91
CA MET A 99 -8.15 -9.42 -18.32
C MET A 99 -9.61 -9.08 -18.65
N ALA A 100 -10.45 -10.10 -18.72
CA ALA A 100 -11.90 -9.92 -18.72
C ALA A 100 -12.33 -9.20 -17.43
N ASP A 101 -13.39 -8.39 -17.49
CA ASP A 101 -13.83 -7.58 -16.34
C ASP A 101 -14.04 -8.41 -15.08
N SER A 102 -14.67 -9.59 -15.22
CA SER A 102 -14.91 -10.53 -14.12
C SER A 102 -13.63 -11.05 -13.45
N GLU A 103 -12.48 -10.94 -14.12
CA GLU A 103 -11.18 -11.37 -13.62
C GLU A 103 -10.32 -10.25 -13.03
N LYS A 104 -10.70 -8.99 -13.23
CA LYS A 104 -9.95 -7.84 -12.73
C LYS A 104 -9.94 -7.80 -11.19
N ILE A 105 -8.83 -7.33 -10.64
CA ILE A 105 -8.62 -7.12 -9.21
C ILE A 105 -8.41 -5.64 -8.94
N ARG A 106 -9.08 -5.11 -7.92
CA ARG A 106 -8.80 -3.77 -7.42
C ARG A 106 -7.41 -3.72 -6.77
N PRO A 107 -6.49 -2.83 -7.20
CA PRO A 107 -5.15 -2.75 -6.62
C PRO A 107 -5.15 -2.60 -5.09
N GLU A 108 -6.06 -1.80 -4.52
CA GLU A 108 -6.20 -1.62 -3.08
C GLU A 108 -6.60 -2.90 -2.33
N TYR A 109 -7.34 -3.81 -2.99
CA TYR A 109 -7.70 -5.11 -2.42
C TYR A 109 -6.49 -6.03 -2.35
N LEU A 110 -5.68 -6.04 -3.41
CA LEU A 110 -4.41 -6.76 -3.44
C LEU A 110 -3.43 -6.21 -2.40
N LEU A 111 -3.33 -4.88 -2.28
CA LEU A 111 -2.36 -4.22 -1.41
C LEU A 111 -2.74 -4.25 0.08
N LEU A 112 -4.03 -4.24 0.44
CA LEU A 112 -4.45 -4.18 1.84
C LEU A 112 -5.32 -5.36 2.26
N GLN A 113 -6.41 -5.65 1.54
CA GLN A 113 -7.32 -6.71 1.97
C GLN A 113 -6.65 -8.08 1.98
N TRP A 114 -5.82 -8.38 0.98
CA TRP A 114 -5.12 -9.67 0.95
C TRP A 114 -4.04 -9.81 2.01
N LEU A 115 -3.47 -8.71 2.52
CA LEU A 115 -2.61 -8.75 3.72
C LEU A 115 -3.43 -9.09 4.97
N ILE A 116 -4.63 -8.51 5.11
CA ILE A 116 -5.55 -8.82 6.21
C ILE A 116 -5.93 -10.30 6.17
N ASP A 117 -6.33 -10.81 5.00
CA ASP A 117 -6.72 -12.21 4.81
C ASP A 117 -5.55 -13.20 5.05
N ALA A 118 -4.32 -12.74 4.88
CA ALA A 118 -3.10 -13.50 5.13
C ALA A 118 -2.55 -13.35 6.56
N GLU A 119 -3.23 -12.59 7.42
CA GLU A 119 -2.84 -12.33 8.81
C GLU A 119 -1.48 -11.61 8.97
N GLU A 120 -1.04 -10.88 7.93
CA GLU A 120 0.23 -10.13 7.88
C GLU A 120 0.17 -8.83 8.70
N THR A 121 -0.06 -8.95 10.01
CA THR A 121 -0.47 -7.85 10.91
C THR A 121 0.42 -6.61 10.86
N GLU A 122 1.73 -6.79 10.82
CA GLU A 122 2.68 -5.67 10.80
C GLU A 122 2.70 -4.96 9.44
N LEU A 123 2.55 -5.71 8.35
CA LEU A 123 2.43 -5.14 7.01
C LEU A 123 1.08 -4.43 6.83
N VAL A 124 0.00 -4.97 7.40
CA VAL A 124 -1.31 -4.28 7.45
C VAL A 124 -1.17 -2.92 8.14
N ARG A 125 -0.51 -2.87 9.30
CA ARG A 125 -0.27 -1.61 10.03
C ARG A 125 0.56 -0.63 9.22
N LEU A 126 1.65 -1.10 8.62
CA LEU A 126 2.51 -0.29 7.75
C LEU A 126 1.70 0.38 6.63
N ILE A 127 0.92 -0.41 5.88
CA ILE A 127 0.18 0.08 4.72
C ILE A 127 -1.01 0.95 5.13
N ALA A 128 -1.70 0.62 6.22
CA ALA A 128 -2.80 1.43 6.74
C ALA A 128 -2.36 2.82 7.25
N CYS A 129 -1.07 3.00 7.55
CA CYS A 129 -0.51 4.30 7.92
C CYS A 129 -0.25 5.24 6.73
N ILE A 130 -0.31 4.74 5.49
CA ILE A 130 -0.15 5.57 4.29
C ILE A 130 -1.40 6.47 4.15
N PRO A 131 -1.26 7.81 4.14
CA PRO A 131 -2.40 8.73 4.17
C PRO A 131 -3.19 8.77 2.84
N TYR A 132 -2.58 8.36 1.74
CA TYR A 132 -3.18 8.28 0.41
C TYR A 132 -2.40 7.29 -0.47
N TRP A 133 -3.05 6.65 -1.45
CA TRP A 133 -2.35 5.78 -2.39
C TRP A 133 -1.36 6.59 -3.25
N PRO A 134 -0.06 6.25 -3.30
CA PRO A 134 0.98 7.04 -3.97
C PRO A 134 0.99 6.83 -5.49
N VAL A 135 -0.16 7.10 -6.12
CA VAL A 135 -0.47 6.83 -7.52
C VAL A 135 -1.51 7.85 -8.01
N GLY A 136 -1.38 8.27 -9.27
CA GLY A 136 -2.31 9.20 -9.90
C GLY A 136 -2.86 8.68 -11.22
N LEU A 137 -3.62 9.53 -11.90
CA LEU A 137 -4.04 9.31 -13.28
C LEU A 137 -3.28 10.26 -14.20
N ASP A 138 -2.90 9.77 -15.39
CA ASP A 138 -2.36 10.58 -16.47
C ASP A 138 -3.46 11.42 -17.15
N GLU A 139 -3.08 12.22 -18.15
CA GLU A 139 -4.01 13.05 -18.93
C GLU A 139 -5.10 12.27 -19.68
N ASN A 140 -4.92 10.95 -19.84
CA ASN A 140 -5.83 10.05 -20.53
C ASN A 140 -6.68 9.21 -19.56
N GLY A 141 -6.50 9.38 -18.25
CA GLY A 141 -7.21 8.59 -17.24
C GLY A 141 -6.59 7.21 -16.98
N ASN A 142 -5.34 6.95 -17.39
CA ASN A 142 -4.62 5.74 -17.04
C ASN A 142 -3.84 5.93 -15.73
N TRP A 143 -3.68 4.87 -14.95
CA TRP A 143 -2.84 4.89 -13.74
C TRP A 143 -1.37 5.20 -14.07
N CYS A 144 -0.76 6.15 -13.36
CA CYS A 144 0.65 6.54 -13.50
C CYS A 144 1.35 6.81 -12.15
#